data_AF-A0A0W1A3I1-F1
#
_entry.id   AF-A0A0W1A3I1-F1
#
_cell.length_a   1.000
_cell.length_b   1.000
_cell.length_c   1.000
_cell.angle_alpha   90.00
_cell.angle_beta   90.00
_cell.angle_gamma   90.00
#
_symmetry.space_group_name_H-M   'P 1'
#
loop_
_entity.id
_entity.type
_entity.pdbx_description
1 polymer ?
#
loop_
_entity_poly.entity_id
_entity_poly.type
_entity_poly.pdbx_seq_one_letter_code
_entity_poly.pdbx_strand_id
1 'polypeptide(L)'
;MNELPILLYPNQAQKLLGIGTTKFYELVKLPDFPKPRNLFGGKRSVYLRNEIEEWATNLAKTEVKQGNGGRYGRTPKDDTQPIATQNC
;
A
#
# COMPACT_ATOMS: atom_id res chain seq x y z
N MET A 1 -9.52 -11.83 -19.72
CA MET A 1 -9.86 -10.93 -18.61
C MET A 1 -10.09 -11.83 -17.39
N ASN A 2 -9.17 -11.84 -16.42
CA ASN A 2 -9.41 -12.56 -15.17
C ASN A 2 -10.25 -11.67 -14.28
N GLU A 3 -11.57 -11.83 -14.40
CA GLU A 3 -12.53 -11.37 -13.42
C GLU A 3 -12.13 -11.92 -12.04
N LEU A 4 -11.54 -11.07 -11.20
CA LEU A 4 -11.20 -11.44 -9.84
C LEU A 4 -12.50 -11.79 -9.11
N PRO A 5 -12.52 -12.90 -8.34
CA PRO A 5 -13.71 -13.33 -7.66
C PRO A 5 -14.22 -12.22 -6.72
N ILE A 6 -15.54 -12.04 -6.72
CA ILE A 6 -16.24 -11.04 -5.89
C ILE A 6 -15.93 -11.26 -4.40
N LEU A 7 -15.67 -12.51 -4.02
CA LEU A 7 -15.28 -12.94 -2.68
C LEU A 7 -13.78 -13.25 -2.64
N LEU A 8 -13.07 -12.59 -1.75
CA LEU A 8 -11.65 -12.74 -1.52
C LEU A 8 -11.39 -13.46 -0.19
N TYR A 9 -10.57 -14.50 -0.23
CA TYR A 9 -10.01 -15.08 0.99
C TYR A 9 -8.96 -14.13 1.60
N PRO A 10 -8.62 -14.27 2.90
CA PRO A 10 -7.59 -13.45 3.55
C PRO A 10 -6.28 -13.39 2.76
N ASN A 11 -5.81 -14.53 2.25
CA ASN A 11 -4.60 -14.62 1.42
C ASN A 11 -4.72 -13.85 0.09
N GLN A 12 -5.91 -13.75 -0.47
CA GLN A 12 -6.14 -12.97 -1.70
C GLN A 12 -6.25 -11.48 -1.39
N ALA A 13 -6.93 -11.11 -0.31
CA ALA A 13 -6.99 -9.73 0.17
C ALA A 13 -5.59 -9.17 0.49
N GLN A 14 -4.72 -9.99 1.12
CA GLN A 14 -3.31 -9.66 1.34
C GLN A 14 -2.57 -9.35 0.03
N LYS A 15 -2.73 -10.21 -0.98
CA LYS A 15 -2.12 -10.01 -2.31
C LYS A 15 -2.67 -8.79 -3.02
N LEU A 16 -3.97 -8.52 -2.89
CA LEU A 16 -4.63 -7.36 -3.48
C LEU A 16 -4.12 -6.05 -2.86
N LEU A 17 -3.91 -6.05 -1.55
CA LEU A 17 -3.37 -4.89 -0.82
C LEU A 17 -1.84 -4.78 -0.92
N GLY A 18 -1.15 -5.82 -1.39
CA GLY A 18 0.32 -5.83 -1.48
C GLY A 18 1.03 -5.81 -0.13
N ILE A 19 0.39 -6.29 0.94
CA ILE A 19 0.91 -6.25 2.31
C ILE A 19 1.22 -7.65 2.86
N GLY A 20 2.16 -7.70 3.80
CA GLY A 20 2.48 -8.92 4.54
C GLY A 20 1.36 -9.37 5.48
N THR A 21 1.41 -10.65 5.87
CA THR A 21 0.42 -11.30 6.75
C THR A 21 0.27 -10.57 8.08
N THR A 22 1.37 -10.21 8.75
CA THR A 22 1.35 -9.52 10.04
C THR A 22 0.62 -8.18 9.95
N LYS A 23 1.00 -7.33 8.99
CA LYS A 23 0.37 -6.02 8.77
C LYS A 23 -1.11 -6.16 8.43
N PHE A 24 -1.48 -7.19 7.67
CA PHE A 24 -2.87 -7.50 7.40
C PHE A 24 -3.65 -7.81 8.68
N TYR A 25 -3.12 -8.65 9.58
CA TYR A 25 -3.80 -8.95 10.84
C TYR A 25 -3.89 -7.76 11.79
N GLU A 26 -2.93 -6.84 11.75
CA GLU A 26 -3.02 -5.57 12.48
C GLU A 26 -4.16 -4.70 11.93
N LEU A 27 -4.27 -4.60 10.60
CA LEU A 27 -5.37 -3.87 9.96
C LEU A 27 -6.72 -4.49 10.26
N VAL A 28 -6.85 -5.83 10.24
CA VAL A 28 -8.10 -6.52 10.57
C VAL A 28 -8.59 -6.24 12.00
N LYS A 29 -7.68 -5.89 12.92
CA LYS A 29 -8.06 -5.48 14.29
C LYS A 29 -8.62 -4.05 14.34
N LEU A 30 -8.40 -3.24 13.31
CA LEU A 30 -8.90 -1.88 13.26
C LEU A 30 -10.42 -1.88 12.98
N PRO A 31 -11.17 -0.96 13.63
CA PRO A 31 -12.60 -0.84 13.39
C PRO A 31 -12.94 -0.36 11.98
N ASP A 32 -12.02 0.34 11.33
CA ASP A 32 -12.14 0.85 9.96
C ASP A 32 -11.94 -0.22 8.88
N PHE A 33 -11.37 -1.38 9.21
CA PHE A 33 -11.09 -2.40 8.21
C PHE A 33 -12.35 -3.20 7.84
N PRO A 34 -12.54 -3.58 6.56
CA PRO A 34 -13.72 -4.31 6.11
C PRO A 34 -13.92 -5.60 6.90
N LYS A 35 -15.17 -5.84 7.31
CA LYS A 35 -15.47 -6.99 8.16
C LYS A 35 -15.50 -8.28 7.33
N PRO A 36 -14.86 -9.35 7.82
CA PRO A 36 -15.01 -10.65 7.20
C PRO A 36 -16.46 -11.12 7.29
N ARG A 37 -17.01 -11.55 6.15
CA ARG A 37 -18.31 -12.22 6.08
C ARG A 37 -18.12 -13.72 6.21
N ASN A 38 -18.90 -14.34 7.09
CA ASN A 38 -18.94 -15.80 7.17
C ASN A 38 -19.91 -16.31 6.11
N LEU A 39 -19.45 -17.21 5.25
CA LEU A 39 -20.34 -17.91 4.31
C LEU A 39 -21.18 -18.91 5.10
N PHE A 40 -22.48 -18.97 4.81
CA PHE A 40 -23.44 -19.89 5.44
C PHE A 40 -22.90 -21.32 5.39
N GLY A 41 -22.43 -21.84 6.54
CA GLY A 41 -21.92 -23.21 6.69
C GLY A 41 -20.40 -23.39 6.73
N GLY A 42 -19.59 -22.33 6.61
CA GLY A 42 -18.12 -22.42 6.55
C GLY A 42 -17.40 -21.84 7.77
N LYS A 43 -16.39 -22.56 8.28
CA LYS A 43 -15.36 -22.04 9.23
C LYS A 43 -14.46 -20.93 8.63
N ARG A 44 -14.73 -20.49 7.40
CA ARG A 44 -13.89 -19.56 6.65
C ARG A 44 -14.59 -18.24 6.43
N SER A 45 -13.97 -17.22 6.99
CA SER A 45 -14.25 -15.82 6.74
C SER A 45 -13.75 -15.40 5.35
N VAL A 46 -14.61 -14.76 4.58
CA VAL A 46 -14.29 -14.17 3.27
C VAL A 46 -14.56 -12.68 3.28
N TYR A 47 -13.82 -11.94 2.47
CA TYR A 47 -13.97 -10.49 2.30
C TYR A 47 -14.63 -10.21 0.96
N LEU A 48 -15.41 -9.14 0.86
CA LEU A 48 -15.89 -8.65 -0.43
C LEU A 48 -14.81 -7.81 -1.09
N ARG A 49 -14.53 -8.07 -2.37
CA ARG A 49 -13.56 -7.29 -3.13
C ARG A 49 -13.91 -5.80 -3.12
N ASN A 50 -15.18 -5.47 -3.38
CA ASN A 50 -15.63 -4.07 -3.43
C ASN A 50 -15.38 -3.33 -2.11
N GLU A 51 -15.58 -3.98 -0.95
CA GLU A 51 -15.35 -3.33 0.35
C GLU A 51 -13.85 -3.05 0.59
N ILE A 52 -12.98 -3.98 0.20
CA ILE A 52 -11.52 -3.80 0.31
C ILE A 52 -11.04 -2.69 -0.63
N GLU A 53 -11.56 -2.62 -1.86
CA GLU A 53 -11.22 -1.56 -2.83
C GLU A 53 -11.71 -0.20 -2.38
N GLU A 54 -12.94 -0.11 -1.86
CA GLU A 54 -13.51 1.12 -1.32
C GLU A 54 -12.71 1.61 -0.11
N TRP A 55 -12.36 0.70 0.80
CA TRP A 55 -11.52 1.01 1.96
C TRP A 55 -10.14 1.53 1.54
N ALA A 56 -9.46 0.84 0.61
CA ALA A 56 -8.15 1.26 0.12
C ALA A 56 -8.22 2.63 -0.58
N THR A 57 -9.30 2.89 -1.32
CA THR A 57 -9.55 4.20 -1.96
C THR A 57 -9.79 5.29 -0.93
N ASN A 58 -10.52 4.99 0.15
CA ASN A 58 -10.79 5.94 1.23
C ASN A 58 -9.52 6.27 2.03
N LEU A 59 -8.64 5.28 2.26
CA LEU A 59 -7.31 5.48 2.83
C LEU A 59 -6.45 6.42 1.98
N ALA A 60 -6.40 6.18 0.67
CA ALA A 60 -5.65 7.04 -0.24
C ALA A 60 -6.19 8.48 -0.24
N LYS A 61 -7.49 8.68 -0.03
CA LYS A 61 -8.12 10.01 0.11
C LYS A 61 -7.80 10.70 1.44
N THR A 62 -7.71 9.96 2.55
CA THR A 62 -7.38 10.55 3.86
C THR A 62 -5.93 10.99 3.95
N GLU A 63 -5.00 10.36 3.21
CA GLU A 63 -3.61 10.82 3.13
C GLU A 63 -3.44 12.15 2.36
N VAL A 64 -4.47 12.64 1.66
CA VAL A 64 -4.42 13.91 0.90
C VAL A 64 -4.54 15.15 1.81
N LYS A 65 -4.59 14.99 3.15
CA LYS A 65 -4.54 16.12 4.10
C LYS A 65 -3.36 16.09 5.09
N GLN A 66 -2.20 15.61 4.66
CA GLN A 66 -0.93 16.05 5.26
C GLN A 66 0.02 16.60 4.19
N GLY A 67 -0.03 17.92 4.00
CA GLY A 67 1.10 18.62 3.44
C GLY A 67 2.22 18.64 4.47
N ASN A 68 3.35 17.97 4.18
CA ASN A 68 4.68 18.59 4.22
C ASN A 68 5.82 17.57 3.96
N GLY A 69 6.65 17.92 2.98
CA GLY A 69 8.10 17.97 3.21
C GLY A 69 8.91 16.70 2.97
N GLY A 70 9.45 16.57 1.75
CA GLY A 70 10.50 15.60 1.46
C GLY A 70 11.00 15.64 0.02
N ARG A 71 11.41 16.82 -0.46
CA ARG A 71 12.23 16.94 -1.67
C ARG A 71 13.48 16.06 -1.47
N TYR A 72 13.52 14.88 -2.10
CA TYR A 72 14.81 14.36 -2.57
C TYR A 72 15.21 15.17 -3.79
N GLY A 73 15.63 16.41 -3.53
CA GLY A 73 16.52 17.10 -4.45
C GLY A 73 17.79 16.29 -4.50
N ARG A 74 17.96 15.51 -5.57
CA ARG A 74 19.27 15.00 -5.93
C ARG A 74 20.07 16.22 -6.38
N THR A 75 20.82 16.83 -5.47
CA THR A 75 21.89 17.76 -5.84
C THR A 75 22.90 16.96 -6.66
N PRO A 76 23.20 17.35 -7.92
CA PRO A 76 24.45 16.94 -8.52
C PRO A 76 25.55 17.52 -7.63
N LYS A 77 26.43 16.66 -7.13
CA LYS A 77 27.67 17.11 -6.52
C LYS A 77 28.44 17.87 -7.59
N ASP A 78 28.64 19.15 -7.29
CA ASP A 78 29.63 19.99 -7.92
C ASP A 78 31.00 19.40 -7.57
N ASP A 79 31.45 18.45 -8.39
CA ASP A 79 32.85 18.06 -8.43
C ASP A 79 33.60 19.17 -9.19
N THR A 80 33.77 20.31 -8.51
CA THR A 80 34.83 21.26 -8.82
C THR A 80 36.15 20.49 -8.79
N GLN A 81 36.63 20.10 -9.97
CA GLN A 81 38.01 19.69 -10.17
C GLN A 81 38.85 20.97 -10.26
N PRO A 82 39.80 21.22 -9.34
CA PRO A 82 40.72 22.33 -9.49
C PRO A 82 41.63 22.06 -10.70
N ILE A 83 41.63 23.01 -11.62
CA ILE A 83 42.64 23.16 -12.66
C ILE A 83 44.03 23.17 -12.00
N ALA A 84 44.85 22.15 -12.30
CA ALA A 84 46.28 22.21 -12.09
C ALA A 84 46.94 22.16 -13.47
N THR A 85 47.22 23.35 -13.99
CA THR A 85 48.12 23.58 -15.11
C THR A 85 49.50 23.02 -14.77
N GLN A 86 49.97 22.04 -15.54
CA GLN A 86 51.40 21.86 -15.80
C GLN A 86 51.59 21.98 -17.32
N ASN A 87 51.82 23.22 -17.75
CA ASN A 87 52.50 23.51 -18.99
C ASN A 87 53.99 23.67 -18.65
N CYS A 88 54.82 22.96 -19.43
CA CYS A 88 56.24 23.16 -19.74
C CYS A 88 57.21 23.56 -18.63
#